data_AF-A0A9X1WP14-F1
#
_entry.id   AF-A0A9X1WP14-F1
#
_cell.length_a   1.000
_cell.length_b   1.000
_cell.length_c   1.000
_cell.angle_alpha   90.00
_cell.angle_beta   90.00
_cell.angle_gamma   90.00
#
_symmetry.space_group_name_H-M   'P 1'
#
loop_
_entity.id
_entity.type
_entity.pdbx_description
1 polymer ?
#
loop_
_entity_poly.entity_id
_entity_poly.type
_entity_poly.pdbx_seq_one_letter_code
_entity_poly.pdbx_strand_id
1 'polypeptide(L)'
;MKNQGLQKTALVAGAGLALVLGACGDDPVVTVTETSTRSVEVTVPPAEPEPTAPTGPTDPPDDPGEVTVPGEQVETYFSREGAVVGVAGLDAAMAPEIIRAQPSSGADPVSRVWRTGSVELAGREWNNTTMPDEGYWVEVRHDGVTGWMPGTHLFYFGGVDDVTGEYADLAPADDPYLLLGRIGERSAAGMGRWAVVTTPEDTGDGAYRVDVTGMPDDAQGGERLRVVVEQRDGVSRLGQVERTPLCHRGVSDGLCL
;
A
#
# COMPACT_ATOMS: atom_id res chain seq x y z
N MET A 1 35.28 -33.67 34.57
CA MET A 1 34.68 -34.92 34.07
C MET A 1 34.29 -34.70 32.63
N LYS A 2 34.79 -35.55 31.73
CA LYS A 2 34.64 -35.48 30.27
C LYS A 2 33.24 -35.97 29.87
N ASN A 3 32.61 -35.35 28.87
CA ASN A 3 31.72 -36.05 27.95
C ASN A 3 31.72 -35.33 26.59
N GLN A 4 32.53 -35.86 25.68
CA GLN A 4 32.54 -35.55 24.25
C GLN A 4 31.49 -36.43 23.58
N GLY A 5 30.46 -35.83 23.00
CA GLY A 5 29.52 -36.50 22.10
C GLY A 5 29.84 -36.13 20.65
N LEU A 6 30.71 -36.91 20.00
CA LEU A 6 30.88 -36.92 18.56
C LEU A 6 29.57 -37.38 17.90
N GLN A 7 28.95 -36.54 17.06
CA GLN A 7 28.06 -37.03 16.02
C GLN A 7 28.59 -36.67 14.64
N LYS A 8 28.54 -37.70 13.80
CA LYS A 8 29.31 -37.89 12.58
C LYS A 8 28.64 -37.20 11.40
N THR A 9 29.50 -36.59 10.61
CA THR A 9 29.34 -36.15 9.22
C THR A 9 28.70 -37.24 8.35
N ALA A 10 27.63 -36.90 7.62
CA ALA A 10 27.18 -37.64 6.45
C ALA A 10 27.13 -36.68 5.26
N LEU A 11 28.19 -36.72 4.46
CA LEU A 11 28.33 -36.06 3.18
C LEU A 11 27.68 -36.97 2.12
N VAL A 12 26.57 -36.54 1.50
CA VAL A 12 26.01 -37.24 0.33
C VAL A 12 26.22 -36.34 -0.88
N ALA A 13 27.28 -36.64 -1.61
CA ALA A 13 27.51 -36.15 -2.96
C ALA A 13 26.68 -37.01 -3.93
N GLY A 14 25.66 -36.41 -4.54
CA GLY A 14 24.85 -37.04 -5.59
C GLY A 14 24.89 -36.21 -6.86
N ALA A 15 25.91 -36.44 -7.69
CA ALA A 15 25.94 -35.99 -9.06
C ALA A 15 25.02 -36.90 -9.90
N GLY A 16 23.94 -36.34 -10.44
CA GLY A 16 23.00 -37.02 -11.33
C GLY A 16 22.73 -36.15 -12.55
N LEU A 17 23.62 -36.24 -13.54
CA LEU A 17 23.40 -35.72 -14.89
C LEU A 17 22.47 -36.69 -15.63
N ALA A 18 21.29 -36.24 -16.03
CA ALA A 18 20.43 -36.96 -16.97
C ALA A 18 19.90 -35.99 -18.03
N LEU A 19 20.55 -36.01 -19.19
CA LEU A 19 19.99 -35.52 -20.44
C LEU A 19 18.88 -36.49 -20.88
N VAL A 20 17.66 -35.97 -21.08
CA VAL A 20 16.62 -36.65 -21.86
C VAL A 20 16.18 -35.71 -22.97
N LEU A 21 16.61 -36.05 -24.19
CA LEU A 21 16.05 -35.59 -25.45
C LEU A 21 14.95 -36.59 -25.86
N GLY A 22 13.75 -36.10 -26.13
CA GLY A 22 12.62 -36.86 -26.70
C GLY A 22 11.36 -35.99 -26.59
N ALA A 23 10.92 -35.29 -27.63
CA ALA A 23 10.23 -35.75 -28.83
C ALA A 23 8.75 -36.09 -28.60
N CYS A 24 7.91 -35.44 -29.43
CA CYS A 24 6.56 -35.79 -29.84
C CYS A 24 5.39 -35.53 -28.87
N GLY A 25 4.75 -34.39 -29.13
CA GLY A 25 3.30 -34.25 -29.32
C GLY A 25 2.37 -35.20 -28.58
N ASP A 26 1.86 -34.72 -27.45
CA ASP A 26 0.56 -35.14 -26.96
C ASP A 26 -0.45 -34.06 -27.34
N ASP A 27 -1.37 -34.43 -28.25
CA ASP A 27 -2.57 -33.67 -28.55
C ASP A 27 -3.33 -33.39 -27.24
N PRO A 28 -3.82 -32.16 -27.01
CA PRO A 28 -4.64 -31.89 -25.85
C PRO A 28 -5.90 -32.74 -25.93
N VAL A 29 -6.06 -33.66 -24.99
CA VAL A 29 -7.33 -34.35 -24.73
C VAL A 29 -8.35 -33.29 -24.34
N VAL A 30 -9.15 -32.87 -25.32
CA VAL A 30 -10.32 -32.02 -25.11
C VAL A 30 -11.31 -32.81 -24.27
N THR A 31 -11.27 -32.57 -22.95
CA THR A 31 -12.26 -33.12 -22.02
C THR A 31 -13.55 -32.35 -22.21
N VAL A 32 -14.43 -32.89 -23.05
CA VAL A 32 -15.80 -32.41 -23.22
C VAL A 32 -16.52 -32.65 -21.90
N THR A 33 -16.66 -31.59 -21.10
CA THR A 33 -17.47 -31.61 -19.89
C THR A 33 -18.93 -31.58 -20.34
N GLU A 34 -19.65 -32.69 -20.17
CA GLU A 34 -21.10 -32.73 -20.37
C GLU A 34 -21.78 -31.81 -19.36
N THR A 35 -22.26 -30.67 -19.85
CA THR A 35 -23.11 -29.74 -19.10
C THR A 35 -24.46 -30.40 -18.84
N SER A 36 -24.57 -31.11 -17.73
CA SER A 36 -25.84 -31.62 -17.20
C SER A 36 -26.76 -30.44 -16.88
N THR A 37 -27.79 -30.27 -17.70
CA THR A 37 -28.78 -29.19 -17.56
C THR A 37 -29.76 -29.59 -16.46
N ARG A 38 -29.43 -29.24 -15.21
CA ARG A 38 -30.34 -29.37 -14.07
C ARG A 38 -31.44 -28.31 -14.21
N SER A 39 -32.65 -28.75 -14.51
CA SER A 39 -33.84 -27.88 -14.46
C SER A 39 -34.06 -27.45 -13.01
N VAL A 40 -33.80 -26.18 -12.72
CA VAL A 40 -34.13 -25.53 -11.45
C VAL A 40 -35.56 -25.04 -11.57
N GLU A 41 -36.42 -25.52 -10.68
CA GLU A 41 -37.79 -25.02 -10.51
C GLU A 41 -37.70 -23.58 -9.99
N VAL A 42 -37.99 -22.62 -10.87
CA VAL A 42 -37.96 -21.18 -10.56
C VAL A 42 -39.15 -20.87 -9.66
N THR A 43 -38.90 -20.81 -8.36
CA THR A 43 -39.86 -20.25 -7.40
C THR A 43 -39.87 -18.74 -7.61
N VAL A 44 -40.96 -18.19 -8.14
CA VAL A 44 -41.14 -16.75 -8.34
C VAL A 44 -41.17 -16.07 -6.97
N PRO A 45 -40.19 -15.21 -6.64
CA PRO A 45 -40.22 -14.48 -5.38
C PRO A 45 -41.44 -13.53 -5.35
N PRO A 46 -42.03 -13.31 -4.17
CA PRO A 46 -43.13 -12.36 -4.01
C PRO A 46 -42.74 -10.99 -4.55
N ALA A 47 -43.68 -10.33 -5.25
CA ALA A 47 -43.47 -9.04 -5.90
C ALA A 47 -42.81 -8.04 -4.94
N GLU A 48 -41.65 -7.55 -5.35
CA GLU A 48 -40.90 -6.50 -4.66
C GLU A 48 -41.78 -5.23 -4.63
N PRO A 49 -41.89 -4.53 -3.48
CA PRO A 49 -42.68 -3.32 -3.38
C PRO A 49 -42.19 -2.30 -4.41
N GLU A 50 -43.14 -1.63 -5.08
CA GLU A 50 -42.82 -0.63 -6.09
C GLU A 50 -41.88 0.44 -5.51
N PRO A 51 -40.80 0.79 -6.23
CA PRO A 51 -39.84 1.78 -5.77
C PRO A 51 -40.56 3.10 -5.49
N THR A 52 -40.50 3.54 -4.23
CA THR A 52 -40.98 4.86 -3.85
C THR A 52 -40.13 5.89 -4.61
N ALA A 53 -40.78 6.76 -5.39
CA ALA A 53 -40.12 7.76 -6.20
C ALA A 53 -39.11 8.56 -5.35
N PRO A 54 -37.88 8.79 -5.84
CA PRO A 54 -36.85 9.49 -5.08
C PRO A 54 -37.35 10.87 -4.66
N THR A 55 -37.26 11.13 -3.35
CA THR A 55 -37.61 12.39 -2.70
C THR A 55 -36.69 13.51 -3.16
N GLY A 56 -37.03 14.15 -4.29
CA GLY A 56 -36.49 15.45 -4.72
C GLY A 56 -34.97 15.51 -4.95
N PRO A 57 -34.48 16.56 -5.63
CA PRO A 57 -33.07 16.87 -5.63
C PRO A 57 -32.68 17.32 -4.21
N THR A 58 -31.80 16.56 -3.56
CA THR A 58 -30.99 17.09 -2.45
C THR A 58 -30.22 18.27 -3.02
N ASP A 59 -30.29 19.44 -2.39
CA ASP A 59 -29.53 20.61 -2.81
C ASP A 59 -28.06 20.23 -3.06
N PRO A 60 -27.42 20.75 -4.12
CA PRO A 60 -26.01 20.49 -4.36
C PRO A 60 -25.24 20.85 -3.08
N PRO A 61 -24.28 19.99 -2.65
CA PRO A 61 -23.53 20.24 -1.43
C PRO A 61 -22.96 21.66 -1.48
N ASP A 62 -23.15 22.40 -0.38
CA ASP A 62 -22.70 23.77 -0.22
C ASP A 62 -21.25 23.93 -0.72
N ASP A 63 -21.02 24.98 -1.51
CA ASP A 63 -19.70 25.42 -1.97
C ASP A 63 -18.71 25.30 -0.80
N PRO A 64 -17.61 24.54 -0.94
CA PRO A 64 -16.65 24.35 0.15
C PRO A 64 -16.09 25.71 0.52
N GLY A 65 -16.62 26.28 1.61
CA GLY A 65 -16.57 27.70 1.92
C GLY A 65 -15.18 28.32 1.74
N GLU A 66 -15.18 29.62 1.46
CA GLU A 66 -13.96 30.41 1.24
C GLU A 66 -12.86 30.07 2.24
N VAL A 67 -11.67 29.73 1.72
CA VAL A 67 -10.50 29.42 2.56
C VAL A 67 -10.08 30.69 3.28
N THR A 68 -10.22 30.73 4.60
CA THR A 68 -9.94 31.93 5.40
C THR A 68 -8.55 31.96 6.03
N VAL A 69 -7.75 30.91 5.83
CA VAL A 69 -6.41 30.80 6.44
C VAL A 69 -5.36 31.48 5.56
N PRO A 70 -4.26 32.01 6.15
CA PRO A 70 -3.16 32.59 5.36
C PRO A 70 -2.56 31.61 4.36
N GLY A 71 -2.08 32.13 3.24
CA GLY A 71 -1.43 31.36 2.19
C GLY A 71 -1.89 31.78 0.81
N GLU A 72 -1.57 30.95 -0.17
CA GLU A 72 -2.01 31.10 -1.55
C GLU A 72 -2.42 29.75 -2.13
N GLN A 73 -3.38 29.79 -3.04
CA GLN A 73 -3.68 28.63 -3.88
C GLN A 73 -2.50 28.40 -4.82
N VAL A 74 -2.04 27.16 -4.88
CA VAL A 74 -0.99 26.73 -5.81
C VAL A 74 -1.53 25.66 -6.73
N GLU A 75 -0.87 25.46 -7.86
CA GLU A 75 -1.16 24.37 -8.78
C GLU A 75 0.10 23.54 -8.99
N THR A 76 0.08 22.29 -8.52
CA THR A 76 1.15 21.32 -8.74
C THR A 76 0.57 19.98 -9.20
N TYR A 77 1.15 18.87 -8.78
CA TYR A 77 0.78 17.52 -9.20
C TYR A 77 -0.49 17.01 -8.49
N PHE A 78 -0.90 17.63 -7.38
CA PHE A 78 -2.11 17.23 -6.64
C PHE A 78 -3.36 18.03 -7.03
N SER A 79 -3.27 18.92 -8.01
CA SER A 79 -4.40 19.68 -8.56
C SER A 79 -5.22 18.87 -9.59
N ARG A 80 -4.83 17.61 -9.83
CA ARG A 80 -5.49 16.71 -10.78
C ARG A 80 -6.74 16.12 -10.14
N GLU A 81 -7.84 16.86 -10.17
CA GLU A 81 -9.13 16.40 -9.64
C GLU A 81 -9.49 14.99 -10.15
N GLY A 82 -10.02 14.17 -9.24
CA GLY A 82 -10.46 12.81 -9.52
C GLY A 82 -9.34 11.76 -9.55
N ALA A 83 -8.06 12.17 -9.51
CA ALA A 83 -6.98 11.20 -9.36
C ALA A 83 -6.94 10.64 -7.92
N VAL A 84 -6.56 9.38 -7.79
CA VAL A 84 -6.46 8.68 -6.51
C VAL A 84 -5.01 8.62 -6.07
N VAL A 85 -4.76 9.01 -4.82
CA VAL A 85 -3.45 8.96 -4.18
C VAL A 85 -3.52 8.13 -2.91
N GLY A 86 -2.43 7.44 -2.59
CA GLY A 86 -2.29 6.66 -1.37
C GLY A 86 -1.69 7.50 -0.25
N VAL A 87 -2.05 7.13 0.98
CA VAL A 87 -1.45 7.68 2.19
C VAL A 87 -0.21 6.86 2.55
N ALA A 88 0.91 7.53 2.85
CA ALA A 88 2.15 6.87 3.28
C ALA A 88 3.01 7.79 4.17
N GLY A 89 4.05 7.22 4.77
CA GLY A 89 4.99 7.93 5.63
C GLY A 89 4.48 8.17 7.06
N LEU A 90 3.39 7.52 7.44
CA LEU A 90 2.78 7.60 8.77
C LEU A 90 3.23 6.42 9.64
N ASP A 91 3.78 6.72 10.81
CA ASP A 91 4.03 5.72 11.84
C ASP A 91 2.74 5.38 12.63
N ALA A 92 2.85 4.44 13.58
CA ALA A 92 1.69 4.01 14.38
C ALA A 92 1.17 5.07 15.34
N ALA A 93 1.99 6.05 15.73
CA ALA A 93 1.61 7.13 16.61
C ALA A 93 0.91 8.28 15.86
N MET A 94 1.21 8.44 14.57
CA MET A 94 0.61 9.47 13.70
C MET A 94 -0.71 9.04 13.06
N ALA A 95 -1.05 7.75 13.09
CA ALA A 95 -2.24 7.23 12.44
C ALA A 95 -3.48 7.17 13.36
N PRO A 96 -4.68 7.39 12.80
CA PRO A 96 -4.98 7.78 11.41
C PRO A 96 -4.65 9.25 11.14
N GLU A 97 -4.41 9.59 9.87
CA GLU A 97 -4.30 10.99 9.46
C GLU A 97 -5.67 11.66 9.49
N ILE A 98 -5.69 12.94 9.91
CA ILE A 98 -6.91 13.70 10.09
C ILE A 98 -7.15 14.59 8.86
N ILE A 99 -8.29 14.39 8.21
CA ILE A 99 -8.76 15.29 7.15
C ILE A 99 -9.54 16.42 7.81
N ARG A 100 -9.26 17.66 7.44
CA ARG A 100 -9.71 18.87 8.16
C ARG A 100 -10.61 19.76 7.31
N ALA A 101 -11.43 20.58 7.96
CA ALA A 101 -12.33 21.51 7.27
C ALA A 101 -11.59 22.65 6.54
N GLN A 102 -10.37 22.98 6.96
CA GLN A 102 -9.53 24.05 6.41
C GLN A 102 -8.06 23.59 6.36
N PRO A 103 -7.20 24.18 5.51
CA PRO A 103 -5.79 23.80 5.38
C PRO A 103 -4.94 24.36 6.54
N SER A 104 -5.21 23.84 7.75
CA SER A 104 -4.52 24.20 8.98
C SER A 104 -4.63 23.07 10.01
N SER A 105 -3.56 22.82 10.76
CA SER A 105 -3.52 21.85 11.86
C SER A 105 -4.49 22.16 13.01
N GLY A 106 -4.94 23.41 13.14
CA GLY A 106 -5.93 23.84 14.13
C GLY A 106 -7.40 23.70 13.69
N ALA A 107 -7.65 23.37 12.43
CA ALA A 107 -9.01 23.27 11.89
C ALA A 107 -9.73 22.00 12.35
N ASP A 108 -11.07 22.10 12.39
CA ASP A 108 -11.92 21.00 12.83
C ASP A 108 -11.74 19.75 11.96
N PRO A 109 -11.69 18.55 12.57
CA PRO A 109 -11.61 17.30 11.83
C PRO A 109 -12.96 16.99 11.15
N VAL A 110 -12.93 16.61 9.88
CA VAL A 110 -14.13 16.22 9.11
C VAL A 110 -14.13 14.76 8.69
N SER A 111 -12.95 14.14 8.56
CA SER A 111 -12.79 12.72 8.21
C SER A 111 -11.43 12.20 8.71
N ARG A 112 -11.17 10.90 8.53
CA ARG A 112 -9.91 10.25 8.92
C ARG A 112 -9.54 9.19 7.89
N VAL A 113 -8.26 9.08 7.57
CA VAL A 113 -7.74 8.07 6.64
C VAL A 113 -6.59 7.30 7.29
N TRP A 114 -6.62 5.97 7.15
CA TRP A 114 -5.58 5.12 7.68
C TRP A 114 -4.34 5.08 6.78
N ARG A 115 -3.23 4.59 7.31
CA ARG A 115 -1.90 4.60 6.67
C ARG A 115 -1.81 3.79 5.37
N THR A 116 -2.76 2.90 5.14
CA THR A 116 -2.89 2.11 3.90
C THR A 116 -4.09 2.55 3.06
N GLY A 117 -4.80 3.58 3.50
CA GLY A 117 -5.92 4.15 2.79
C GLY A 117 -5.49 4.94 1.56
N SER A 118 -6.49 5.30 0.77
CA SER A 118 -6.36 6.20 -0.37
C SER A 118 -7.43 7.28 -0.29
N VAL A 119 -7.17 8.38 -0.96
CA VAL A 119 -8.10 9.51 -1.10
C VAL A 119 -8.16 9.94 -2.56
N GLU A 120 -9.28 10.53 -2.95
CA GLU A 120 -9.42 11.16 -4.26
C GLU A 120 -9.04 12.65 -4.14
N LEU A 121 -8.30 13.20 -5.11
CA LEU A 121 -7.96 14.61 -5.14
C LEU A 121 -9.18 15.46 -5.54
N ALA A 122 -9.44 16.53 -4.80
CA ALA A 122 -10.54 17.46 -5.10
C ALA A 122 -10.12 18.61 -6.03
N GLY A 123 -8.82 18.70 -6.38
CA GLY A 123 -8.31 19.62 -7.39
C GLY A 123 -7.74 20.95 -6.85
N ARG A 124 -7.87 21.23 -5.55
CA ARG A 124 -7.25 22.41 -4.93
C ARG A 124 -6.05 22.05 -4.08
N GLU A 125 -5.06 22.94 -4.09
CA GLU A 125 -3.90 22.90 -3.21
C GLU A 125 -3.71 24.27 -2.56
N TRP A 126 -3.15 24.27 -1.36
CA TRP A 126 -2.93 25.48 -0.58
C TRP A 126 -1.53 25.49 0.01
N ASN A 127 -0.80 26.57 -0.21
CA ASN A 127 0.51 26.80 0.39
C ASN A 127 0.45 27.93 1.43
N ASN A 128 0.42 27.54 2.70
CA ASN A 128 0.50 28.42 3.84
C ASN A 128 1.96 28.85 4.09
N THR A 129 2.32 30.01 3.57
CA THR A 129 3.67 30.59 3.71
C THR A 129 4.01 31.08 5.12
N THR A 130 3.04 31.09 6.05
CA THR A 130 3.26 31.53 7.44
C THR A 130 3.73 30.40 8.37
N MET A 131 3.57 29.15 7.93
CA MET A 131 3.99 27.95 8.68
C MET A 131 4.81 27.06 7.75
N PRO A 132 6.13 27.27 7.62
CA PRO A 132 6.94 26.59 6.62
C PRO A 132 6.95 25.06 6.75
N ASP A 133 6.80 24.53 7.96
CA ASP A 133 6.81 23.09 8.23
C ASP A 133 5.42 22.42 8.07
N GLU A 134 4.36 23.21 7.98
CA GLU A 134 2.96 22.76 7.80
C GLU A 134 2.30 23.47 6.61
N GLY A 135 3.11 23.91 5.66
CA GLY A 135 2.70 24.88 4.65
C GLY A 135 1.80 24.27 3.59
N TYR A 136 2.04 23.03 3.20
CA TYR A 136 1.46 22.49 1.98
C TYR A 136 0.30 21.52 2.25
N TRP A 137 -0.90 21.92 1.81
CA TRP A 137 -2.15 21.20 2.00
C TRP A 137 -2.80 20.89 0.66
N VAL A 138 -3.47 19.75 0.62
CA VAL A 138 -4.17 19.25 -0.56
C VAL A 138 -5.62 19.00 -0.17
N GLU A 139 -6.55 19.47 -1.00
CA GLU A 139 -7.96 19.17 -0.84
C GLU A 139 -8.26 17.78 -1.40
N VAL A 140 -8.90 16.96 -0.59
CA VAL A 140 -9.14 15.54 -0.84
C VAL A 140 -10.59 15.18 -0.54
N ARG A 141 -11.09 14.12 -1.18
CA ARG A 141 -12.37 13.47 -0.91
C ARG A 141 -12.12 12.08 -0.32
N HIS A 142 -12.79 11.80 0.79
CA HIS A 142 -12.73 10.52 1.48
C HIS A 142 -14.10 10.21 2.10
N ASP A 143 -14.68 9.05 1.77
CA ASP A 143 -16.02 8.63 2.22
C ASP A 143 -17.12 9.67 1.98
N GLY A 144 -17.08 10.36 0.83
CA GLY A 144 -18.06 11.39 0.46
C GLY A 144 -17.87 12.74 1.16
N VAL A 145 -16.85 12.88 2.02
CA VAL A 145 -16.50 14.14 2.69
C VAL A 145 -15.32 14.78 1.97
N THR A 146 -15.41 16.09 1.70
CA THR A 146 -14.30 16.89 1.19
C THR A 146 -13.61 17.61 2.34
N GLY A 147 -12.28 17.63 2.35
CA GLY A 147 -11.49 18.38 3.32
C GLY A 147 -10.02 18.46 2.93
N TRP A 148 -9.18 18.89 3.86
CA TRP A 148 -7.77 19.20 3.64
C TRP A 148 -6.85 18.25 4.41
N MET A 149 -5.78 17.82 3.77
CA MET A 149 -4.76 16.93 4.33
C MET A 149 -3.35 17.44 4.00
N PRO A 150 -2.33 17.21 4.85
CA PRO A 150 -0.95 17.56 4.52
C PRO A 150 -0.48 16.83 3.26
N GLY A 151 0.02 17.59 2.28
CA GLY A 151 0.50 17.00 1.02
C GLY A 151 1.73 16.12 1.18
N THR A 152 2.48 16.26 2.28
CA THR A 152 3.65 15.43 2.62
C THR A 152 3.33 13.96 2.87
N HIS A 153 2.05 13.62 3.09
CA HIS A 153 1.60 12.25 3.36
C HIS A 153 0.87 11.62 2.16
N LEU A 154 0.79 12.32 1.03
CA LEU A 154 0.12 11.87 -0.18
C LEU A 154 1.12 11.46 -1.25
N PHE A 155 0.89 10.31 -1.87
CA PHE A 155 1.76 9.77 -2.91
C PHE A 155 0.94 9.04 -3.97
N TYR A 156 1.37 9.14 -5.23
CA TYR A 156 0.93 8.22 -6.26
C TYR A 156 1.71 6.90 -6.10
N PHE A 157 1.02 5.76 -6.15
CA PHE A 157 1.68 4.46 -6.02
C PHE A 157 2.09 3.95 -7.40
N GLY A 158 3.39 3.68 -7.56
CA GLY A 158 3.97 3.14 -8.78
C GLY A 158 3.60 1.67 -9.03
N GLY A 159 4.31 1.07 -9.98
CA GLY A 159 4.26 -0.37 -10.24
C GLY A 159 4.80 -1.18 -9.06
N VAL A 160 4.41 -2.45 -8.99
CA VAL A 160 4.90 -3.38 -7.95
C VAL A 160 5.99 -4.26 -8.54
N ASP A 161 7.16 -4.26 -7.91
CA ASP A 161 8.31 -5.08 -8.28
C ASP A 161 8.61 -6.14 -7.22
N ASP A 162 8.88 -7.38 -7.61
CA ASP A 162 9.45 -8.38 -6.70
C ASP A 162 10.95 -8.13 -6.53
N VAL A 163 11.33 -7.77 -5.30
CA VAL A 163 12.70 -7.42 -4.92
C VAL A 163 13.26 -8.39 -3.88
N THR A 164 12.64 -9.56 -3.73
CA THR A 164 13.04 -10.58 -2.75
C THR A 164 14.54 -10.93 -2.85
N GLY A 165 15.08 -10.96 -4.07
CA GLY A 165 16.50 -11.22 -4.33
C GLY A 165 17.47 -10.20 -3.73
N GLU A 166 17.05 -8.95 -3.53
CA GLU A 166 17.88 -7.87 -2.93
C GLU A 166 18.17 -8.13 -1.42
N TYR A 167 17.43 -9.05 -0.81
CA TYR A 167 17.48 -9.36 0.62
C TYR A 167 17.78 -10.84 0.89
N ALA A 168 18.20 -11.60 -0.12
CA ALA A 168 18.43 -13.05 -0.01
C ALA A 168 19.57 -13.43 0.96
N ASP A 169 20.44 -12.48 1.30
CA ASP A 169 21.53 -12.64 2.26
C ASP A 169 21.10 -12.41 3.73
N LEU A 170 19.88 -11.95 3.98
CA LEU A 170 19.41 -11.70 5.34
C LEU A 170 19.30 -13.01 6.13
N ALA A 171 20.10 -13.11 7.19
CA ALA A 171 20.01 -14.23 8.11
C ALA A 171 18.64 -14.24 8.82
N PRO A 172 18.05 -15.44 9.07
CA PRO A 172 16.84 -15.59 9.87
C PRO A 172 16.94 -14.90 11.24
N ALA A 173 15.80 -14.59 11.85
CA ALA A 173 15.72 -13.97 13.17
C ALA A 173 14.61 -14.59 14.02
N ASP A 174 14.74 -14.50 15.34
CA ASP A 174 13.70 -15.02 16.26
C ASP A 174 12.47 -14.09 16.33
N ASP A 175 12.60 -12.85 15.83
CA ASP A 175 11.56 -11.83 15.80
C ASP A 175 11.44 -11.25 14.38
N PRO A 176 10.23 -11.24 13.76
CA PRO A 176 10.02 -10.63 12.45
C PRO A 176 10.43 -9.15 12.40
N TYR A 177 10.28 -8.38 13.48
CA TYR A 177 10.64 -6.96 13.49
C TYR A 177 12.15 -6.74 13.33
N LEU A 178 12.99 -7.68 13.76
CA LEU A 178 14.43 -7.63 13.50
C LEU A 178 14.76 -7.83 12.02
N LEU A 179 13.98 -8.64 11.29
CA LEU A 179 14.10 -8.74 9.83
C LEU A 179 13.62 -7.46 9.14
N LEU A 180 12.44 -6.97 9.51
CA LEU A 180 11.87 -5.74 8.95
C LEU A 180 12.79 -4.55 9.17
N GLY A 181 13.42 -4.44 10.35
CA GLY A 181 14.39 -3.38 10.61
C GLY A 181 15.63 -3.46 9.74
N ARG A 182 16.17 -4.66 9.47
CA ARG A 182 17.30 -4.81 8.53
C ARG A 182 16.90 -4.47 7.09
N ILE A 183 15.67 -4.82 6.69
CA ILE A 183 15.12 -4.46 5.37
C ILE A 183 14.99 -2.93 5.29
N GLY A 184 14.27 -2.31 6.23
CA GLY A 184 14.03 -0.86 6.25
C GLY A 184 15.31 -0.03 6.30
N GLU A 185 16.28 -0.40 7.15
CA GLU A 185 17.59 0.28 7.20
C GLU A 185 18.36 0.15 5.87
N ARG A 186 18.33 -1.02 5.25
CA ARG A 186 18.98 -1.25 3.96
C ARG A 186 18.32 -0.43 2.85
N SER A 187 16.99 -0.45 2.78
CA SER A 187 16.20 0.34 1.82
C SER A 187 16.41 1.83 1.97
N ALA A 188 16.45 2.32 3.22
CA ALA A 188 16.70 3.73 3.51
C ALA A 188 18.12 4.17 3.14
N ALA A 189 19.08 3.23 3.08
CA ALA A 189 20.49 3.47 2.74
C ALA A 189 21.13 4.63 3.53
N GLY A 190 20.67 4.89 4.76
CA GLY A 190 21.09 6.00 5.60
C GLY A 190 20.64 7.40 5.15
N MET A 191 19.81 7.50 4.10
CA MET A 191 19.30 8.76 3.55
C MET A 191 17.82 9.00 3.87
N GLY A 192 17.07 7.94 4.17
CA GLY A 192 15.64 8.02 4.49
C GLY A 192 15.31 7.67 5.95
N ARG A 193 14.02 7.65 6.24
CA ARG A 193 13.41 7.08 7.45
C ARG A 193 12.53 5.90 7.05
N TRP A 194 12.40 4.92 7.93
CA TRP A 194 11.48 3.81 7.70
C TRP A 194 10.59 3.54 8.91
N ALA A 195 9.40 2.99 8.67
CA ALA A 195 8.46 2.60 9.71
C ALA A 195 7.62 1.39 9.29
N VAL A 196 7.28 0.52 10.25
CA VAL A 196 6.27 -0.52 10.04
C VAL A 196 4.88 0.12 10.09
N VAL A 197 4.17 0.01 8.97
CA VAL A 197 2.88 0.65 8.73
C VAL A 197 1.73 -0.26 9.15
N THR A 198 1.80 -1.53 8.77
CA THR A 198 0.81 -2.54 9.18
C THR A 198 1.49 -3.86 9.45
N THR A 199 0.87 -4.67 10.30
CA THR A 199 1.20 -6.07 10.50
C THR A 199 0.23 -6.98 9.71
N PRO A 200 0.53 -8.28 9.59
CA PRO A 200 -0.40 -9.26 9.03
C PRO A 200 -1.78 -9.25 9.70
N GLU A 201 -1.85 -9.01 11.01
CA GLU A 201 -3.11 -8.98 11.77
C GLU A 201 -3.97 -7.77 11.41
N ASP A 202 -3.37 -6.64 11.08
CA ASP A 202 -4.10 -5.42 10.69
C ASP A 202 -4.85 -5.57 9.36
N THR A 203 -4.33 -6.39 8.45
CA THR A 203 -4.81 -6.46 7.05
C THR A 203 -5.33 -7.84 6.63
N GLY A 204 -4.98 -8.90 7.36
CA GLY A 204 -5.38 -10.28 7.07
C GLY A 204 -4.71 -10.91 5.85
N ASP A 205 -3.79 -10.21 5.17
CA ASP A 205 -3.14 -10.67 3.94
C ASP A 205 -1.81 -11.38 4.15
N GLY A 206 -1.44 -11.61 5.42
CA GLY A 206 -0.21 -12.32 5.79
C GLY A 206 1.07 -11.50 5.65
N ALA A 207 1.00 -10.20 5.32
CA ALA A 207 2.18 -9.39 5.06
C ALA A 207 2.31 -8.17 5.99
N TYR A 208 3.55 -7.84 6.30
CA TYR A 208 3.91 -6.56 6.88
C TYR A 208 3.98 -5.51 5.78
N ARG A 209 3.67 -4.26 6.10
CA ARG A 209 3.95 -3.11 5.23
C ARG A 209 4.96 -2.22 5.91
N VAL A 210 6.01 -1.83 5.18
CA VAL A 210 7.06 -0.93 5.65
C VAL A 210 7.14 0.23 4.69
N ASP A 211 6.97 1.45 5.20
CA ASP A 211 7.22 2.66 4.42
C ASP A 211 8.67 3.08 4.63
N VAL A 212 9.34 3.41 3.55
CA VAL A 212 10.66 4.04 3.51
C VAL A 212 10.49 5.37 2.80
N THR A 213 10.72 6.48 3.49
CA THR A 213 10.41 7.83 3.00
C THR A 213 11.56 8.81 3.28
N GLY A 214 11.48 10.01 2.70
CA GLY A 214 12.49 11.04 2.90
C GLY A 214 13.75 10.85 2.06
N MET A 215 13.64 10.08 0.96
CA MET A 215 14.70 9.97 -0.02
C MET A 215 14.89 11.32 -0.73
N PRO A 216 16.13 11.71 -1.10
CA PRO A 216 16.42 13.01 -1.71
C PRO A 216 16.02 13.11 -3.20
N ASP A 217 15.20 12.19 -3.69
CA ASP A 217 14.74 12.14 -5.07
C ASP A 217 13.48 13.01 -5.25
N ASP A 218 13.49 13.86 -6.26
CA ASP A 218 12.46 14.86 -6.48
C ASP A 218 11.21 14.32 -7.21
N ALA A 219 11.33 13.14 -7.83
CA ALA A 219 10.24 12.35 -8.41
C ALA A 219 9.71 11.29 -7.44
N GLN A 220 10.62 10.60 -6.74
CA GLN A 220 10.32 9.52 -5.82
C GLN A 220 10.47 9.95 -4.35
N GLY A 221 9.37 10.05 -3.63
CA GLY A 221 9.35 10.37 -2.21
C GLY A 221 9.71 9.20 -1.28
N GLY A 222 9.76 7.98 -1.82
CA GLY A 222 10.07 6.78 -1.07
C GLY A 222 9.60 5.49 -1.75
N GLU A 223 9.39 4.47 -0.93
CA GLU A 223 8.84 3.18 -1.32
C GLU A 223 8.03 2.57 -0.18
N ARG A 224 7.00 1.79 -0.54
CA ARG A 224 6.28 0.91 0.36
C ARG A 224 6.65 -0.52 0.03
N LEU A 225 7.16 -1.22 1.05
CA LEU A 225 7.52 -2.62 0.96
C LEU A 225 6.39 -3.46 1.54
N ARG A 226 5.93 -4.46 0.79
CA ARG A 226 5.09 -5.54 1.30
C ARG A 226 6.00 -6.73 1.58
N VAL A 227 6.12 -7.11 2.85
CA VAL A 227 7.07 -8.15 3.31
C VAL A 227 6.31 -9.33 3.88
N VAL A 228 6.43 -10.48 3.24
CA VAL A 228 5.93 -11.76 3.76
C VAL A 228 7.04 -12.42 4.56
N VAL A 229 6.76 -12.71 5.82
CA VAL A 229 7.69 -13.39 6.74
C VAL A 229 7.13 -14.76 7.06
N GLU A 230 7.92 -15.80 6.82
CA GLU A 230 7.57 -17.18 7.16
C GLU A 230 8.08 -17.52 8.56
N GLN A 231 7.20 -18.00 9.43
CA GLN A 231 7.59 -18.45 10.76
C GLN A 231 7.62 -19.98 10.82
N ARG A 232 8.78 -20.55 11.18
CA ARG A 232 8.98 -22.00 11.31
C ARG A 232 9.91 -22.32 12.45
N ASP A 233 9.48 -23.22 13.34
CA ASP A 233 10.24 -23.65 14.52
C ASP A 233 10.68 -22.49 15.44
N GLY A 234 9.82 -21.47 15.55
CA GLY A 234 10.09 -20.25 16.32
C GLY A 234 11.04 -19.25 15.62
N VAL A 235 11.51 -19.55 14.42
CA VAL A 235 12.41 -18.69 13.64
C VAL A 235 11.65 -18.05 12.49
N SER A 236 11.80 -16.74 12.34
CA SER A 236 11.30 -15.94 11.24
C SER A 236 12.31 -15.93 10.08
N ARG A 237 11.81 -16.16 8.86
CA ARG A 237 12.56 -16.11 7.61
C ARG A 237 11.87 -15.20 6.62
N LEU A 238 12.65 -14.54 5.78
CA LEU A 238 12.11 -13.77 4.67
C LEU A 238 11.51 -14.73 3.63
N GLY A 239 10.23 -14.52 3.30
CA GLY A 239 9.55 -15.24 2.23
C GLY A 239 9.58 -14.45 0.92
N GLN A 240 8.95 -13.28 0.93
CA GLN A 240 8.81 -12.42 -0.26
C GLN A 240 8.90 -10.94 0.13
N VAL A 241 9.48 -10.12 -0.74
CA VAL A 241 9.47 -8.65 -0.64
C VAL A 241 9.01 -8.07 -1.96
N GLU A 242 7.92 -7.33 -1.92
CA GLU A 242 7.42 -6.55 -3.05
C GLU A 242 7.64 -5.07 -2.76
N ARG A 243 8.17 -4.32 -3.73
CA ARG A 243 8.40 -2.88 -3.65
C ARG A 243 7.38 -2.13 -4.48
N THR A 244 6.76 -1.11 -3.91
CA THR A 244 5.91 -0.15 -4.61
C THR A 244 6.51 1.26 -4.45
N PRO A 245 6.97 1.94 -5.51
CA PRO A 245 7.45 3.31 -5.42
C PRO A 245 6.37 4.27 -4.93
N LEU A 246 6.77 5.23 -4.09
CA LEU A 246 5.93 6.34 -3.63
C LEU A 246 6.30 7.59 -4.42
N CYS A 247 5.49 7.96 -5.40
CA CYS A 247 5.79 9.01 -6.37
C CYS A 247 5.10 10.33 -6.02
N HIS A 248 5.84 11.44 -6.06
CA HIS A 248 5.28 12.77 -5.79
C HIS A 248 4.53 13.36 -6.99
N ARG A 249 5.02 13.13 -8.21
CA ARG A 249 4.57 13.85 -9.41
C ARG A 249 3.57 13.10 -10.28
N GLY A 250 3.17 11.91 -9.86
CA GLY A 250 2.36 11.00 -10.65
C GLY A 250 3.14 9.76 -11.07
N VAL A 251 2.46 8.92 -11.86
CA VAL A 251 2.98 7.64 -12.34
C VAL A 251 2.69 7.51 -13.83
N SER A 252 3.66 7.02 -14.59
CA SER A 252 3.50 6.59 -15.99
C SER A 252 4.18 5.25 -16.18
N ASP A 253 3.48 4.28 -16.75
CA ASP A 253 3.98 2.91 -16.98
C ASP A 253 4.58 2.26 -15.72
N GLY A 254 4.03 2.60 -14.55
CA GLY A 254 4.50 2.11 -13.25
C GLY A 254 5.71 2.85 -12.68
N LEU A 255 6.27 3.83 -13.39
CA LEU A 255 7.42 4.63 -12.95
C LEU A 255 6.98 6.00 -12.43
N CYS A 256 7.73 6.54 -11.47
CA CYS A 256 7.53 7.92 -11.01
C CYS A 256 7.90 8.92 -12.12
N LEU A 257 7.11 9.99 -12.22
CA LEU A 257 7.33 11.11 -13.14
C LEU A 257 8.20 12.22 -12.55
#